data_AF-A0A5M3MXB9-F1
#
_entry.id   AF-A0A5M3MXB9-F1
#
_cell.length_a   1.000
_cell.length_b   1.000
_cell.length_c   1.000
_cell.angle_alpha   90.00
_cell.angle_beta   90.00
_cell.angle_gamma   90.00
#
_symmetry.space_group_name_H-M   'P 1'
#
loop_
_entity.id
_entity.type
_entity.pdbx_description
1 polymer ?
#
loop_
_entity_poly.entity_id
_entity_poly.type
_entity_poly.pdbx_seq_one_letter_code
_entity_poly.pdbx_strand_id
1 'polypeptide(L)'
;MGWFSSSKPEPNGAASREDRQKCWEDRDAYFECLDTAGVLKAGDEGSACAKQKSAYEGSCARSWVEYFNKRRILAEQQKEMLAQAEAQRQQ
;
A
#
# COMPACT_ATOMS: atom_id res chain seq x y z
N MET A 1 40.36 -10.90 17.26
CA MET A 1 39.99 -9.65 16.55
C MET A 1 40.05 -9.93 15.06
N GLY A 2 38.94 -9.82 14.33
CA GLY A 2 38.86 -10.19 12.90
C GLY A 2 37.49 -9.92 12.26
N TRP A 3 36.83 -8.88 12.77
CA TRP A 3 35.65 -8.18 12.31
C TRP A 3 35.81 -7.47 10.94
N PHE A 4 35.84 -8.19 9.82
CA PHE A 4 35.49 -7.56 8.55
C PHE A 4 34.66 -8.53 7.71
N SER A 5 33.39 -8.62 8.08
CA SER A 5 32.34 -9.17 7.22
C SER A 5 32.13 -8.16 6.08
N SER A 6 32.91 -8.33 5.02
CA SER A 6 32.85 -7.54 3.80
C SER A 6 31.48 -7.72 3.16
N SER A 7 30.66 -6.67 3.26
CA SER A 7 29.31 -6.58 2.73
C SER A 7 29.38 -6.59 1.21
N LYS A 8 29.24 -7.76 0.59
CA LYS A 8 29.03 -7.83 -0.85
C LYS A 8 27.57 -7.42 -1.10
N PRO A 9 27.30 -6.41 -1.95
CA PRO A 9 25.93 -6.02 -2.27
C PRO A 9 25.29 -7.17 -3.06
N GLU A 10 24.40 -7.91 -2.41
CA GLU A 10 23.53 -8.85 -3.11
C GLU A 10 22.57 -8.06 -4.01
N PRO A 11 22.42 -8.45 -5.30
CA PRO A 11 21.48 -7.79 -6.18
C PRO A 11 20.08 -8.35 -5.94
N ASN A 12 19.52 -8.21 -4.74
CA ASN A 12 18.15 -8.63 -4.42
C ASN A 12 17.60 -7.92 -3.18
N GLY A 13 16.56 -7.09 -3.36
CA GLY A 13 15.53 -6.87 -2.32
C GLY A 13 15.55 -5.56 -1.52
N ALA A 14 16.61 -4.75 -1.59
CA ALA A 14 16.61 -3.43 -0.96
C ALA A 14 16.33 -2.35 -2.01
N ALA A 15 15.05 -2.08 -2.29
CA ALA A 15 14.65 -0.84 -2.96
C ALA A 15 15.40 0.31 -2.29
N SER A 16 16.13 1.11 -3.09
CA SER A 16 16.90 2.24 -2.59
C SER A 16 15.96 3.21 -1.85
N ARG A 17 16.51 4.10 -1.02
CA ARG A 17 15.66 5.10 -0.34
C ARG A 17 14.82 5.90 -1.34
N GLU A 18 15.38 6.21 -2.50
CA GLU A 18 14.73 6.92 -3.59
C GLU A 18 13.61 6.08 -4.24
N ASP A 19 13.86 4.79 -4.49
CA ASP A 19 12.83 3.88 -5.03
C ASP A 19 11.63 3.73 -4.08
N ARG A 20 11.90 3.69 -2.77
CA ARG A 20 10.84 3.65 -1.74
C ARG A 20 10.03 4.93 -1.70
N GLN A 21 10.69 6.07 -1.88
CA GLN A 21 10.03 7.37 -1.91
C GLN A 21 9.08 7.46 -3.10
N LYS A 22 9.56 7.04 -4.28
CA LYS A 22 8.74 6.92 -5.49
C LYS A 22 7.55 5.97 -5.32
N CYS A 23 7.78 4.81 -4.70
CA CYS A 23 6.73 3.84 -4.36
C CYS A 23 5.64 4.46 -3.45
N TRP A 24 6.00 5.30 -2.48
CA TRP A 24 5.02 5.97 -1.63
C TRP A 24 4.23 7.05 -2.38
N GLU A 25 4.88 7.81 -3.26
CA GLU A 25 4.20 8.79 -4.11
C GLU A 25 3.19 8.13 -5.06
N ASP A 26 3.60 7.05 -5.73
CA ASP A 26 2.72 6.30 -6.64
C ASP A 26 1.58 5.60 -5.87
N ARG A 27 1.85 5.11 -4.65
CA ARG A 27 0.82 4.55 -3.75
C ARG A 27 -0.24 5.59 -3.44
N ASP A 28 0.19 6.77 -3.01
CA ASP A 28 -0.74 7.82 -2.55
C ASP A 28 -1.56 8.33 -3.73
N ALA A 29 -0.96 8.51 -4.90
CA ALA A 29 -1.67 8.87 -6.13
C ALA A 29 -2.69 7.79 -6.56
N TYR A 30 -2.36 6.51 -6.41
CA TYR A 30 -3.30 5.42 -6.70
C TYR A 30 -4.45 5.39 -5.70
N PHE A 31 -4.17 5.51 -4.41
CA PHE A 31 -5.20 5.49 -3.37
C PHE A 31 -6.13 6.70 -3.42
N GLU A 32 -5.60 7.90 -3.69
CA GLU A 32 -6.42 9.09 -3.91
C GLU A 32 -7.41 8.91 -5.07
N CYS A 33 -6.96 8.24 -6.15
CA CYS A 33 -7.85 7.90 -7.26
C CYS A 33 -8.94 6.89 -6.84
N LEU A 34 -8.58 5.86 -6.05
CA LEU A 34 -9.55 4.90 -5.51
C LEU A 34 -10.58 5.58 -4.60
N ASP A 35 -10.14 6.49 -3.74
CA ASP A 35 -11.01 7.26 -2.85
C ASP A 35 -11.96 8.16 -3.65
N THR A 36 -11.46 8.82 -4.69
CA THR A 36 -12.29 9.63 -5.61
C THR A 36 -13.31 8.78 -6.37
N ALA A 37 -12.93 7.55 -6.76
CA ALA A 37 -13.82 6.60 -7.42
C ALA A 37 -14.80 5.90 -6.47
N GLY A 38 -14.66 6.08 -5.14
CA GLY A 38 -15.46 5.36 -4.14
C GLY A 38 -15.15 3.86 -4.06
N VAL A 39 -13.95 3.45 -4.47
CA VAL A 39 -13.51 2.05 -4.52
C VAL A 39 -12.64 1.76 -3.31
N LEU A 40 -13.10 0.84 -2.46
CA LEU A 40 -12.33 0.44 -1.28
C LEU A 40 -11.25 -0.59 -1.61
N LYS A 41 -11.54 -1.52 -2.52
CA LYS A 41 -10.66 -2.63 -2.86
C LYS A 41 -9.87 -2.33 -4.14
N ALA A 42 -8.56 -2.20 -4.00
CA ALA A 42 -7.64 -2.15 -5.12
C ALA A 42 -7.82 -3.42 -5.99
N GLY A 43 -8.14 -3.21 -7.28
CA GLY A 43 -8.58 -4.23 -8.24
C GLY A 43 -10.03 -4.05 -8.72
N ASP A 44 -10.91 -3.41 -7.94
CA ASP A 44 -12.32 -3.21 -8.28
C ASP A 44 -12.59 -1.88 -9.03
N GLU A 45 -11.56 -1.04 -9.23
CA GLU A 45 -11.65 0.26 -9.92
C GLU A 45 -11.83 0.19 -11.44
N GLY A 46 -11.73 -0.99 -12.04
CA GLY A 46 -11.80 -1.17 -13.49
C GLY A 46 -10.72 -0.36 -14.21
N SER A 47 -11.12 0.56 -15.09
CA SER A 47 -10.22 1.41 -15.87
C SER A 47 -9.96 2.80 -15.28
N ALA A 48 -10.67 3.21 -14.23
CA ALA A 48 -10.63 4.59 -13.71
C ALA A 48 -9.23 4.99 -13.22
N CYS A 49 -8.52 4.06 -12.56
CA CYS A 49 -7.18 4.29 -11.98
C CYS A 49 -6.10 3.39 -12.58
N ALA A 50 -6.31 2.85 -13.79
CA ALA A 50 -5.41 1.87 -14.40
C ALA A 50 -3.97 2.41 -14.61
N LYS A 51 -3.83 3.71 -14.90
CA LYS A 51 -2.53 4.36 -15.10
C LYS A 51 -1.72 4.40 -13.79
N GLN A 52 -2.36 4.85 -12.71
CA GLN A 52 -1.77 4.95 -11.37
C GLN A 52 -1.47 3.56 -10.82
N LYS A 53 -2.36 2.59 -11.05
CA LYS A 53 -2.14 1.19 -10.71
C LYS A 53 -0.89 0.61 -11.36
N SER A 54 -0.72 0.84 -12.67
CA SER A 54 0.46 0.34 -13.38
C SER A 54 1.75 1.01 -12.89
N ALA A 55 1.71 2.30 -12.54
CA ALA A 55 2.86 2.99 -11.95
C ALA A 55 3.19 2.42 -10.57
N TYR A 56 2.17 2.24 -9.73
CA TYR A 56 2.27 1.70 -8.39
C TYR A 56 2.81 0.25 -8.35
N GLU A 57 2.30 -0.63 -9.21
CA GLU A 57 2.79 -2.01 -9.32
C GLU A 57 4.20 -2.10 -9.93
N GLY A 58 4.60 -1.10 -10.73
CA GLY A 58 5.91 -1.03 -11.36
C GLY A 58 7.00 -0.40 -10.48
N SER A 59 6.66 0.54 -9.60
CA SER A 59 7.60 1.24 -8.72
C SER A 59 7.71 0.60 -7.34
N CYS A 60 6.64 0.00 -6.81
CA CYS A 60 6.66 -0.71 -5.55
C CYS A 60 7.02 -2.19 -5.73
N ALA A 61 7.69 -2.75 -4.72
CA ALA A 61 7.79 -4.20 -4.59
C ALA A 61 6.40 -4.82 -4.40
N ARG A 62 6.13 -5.95 -5.07
CA ARG A 62 4.83 -6.66 -4.98
C ARG A 62 4.39 -6.95 -3.54
N SER A 63 5.33 -7.28 -2.65
CA SER A 63 5.04 -7.51 -1.22
C SER A 63 4.50 -6.26 -0.51
N TRP A 64 5.00 -5.07 -0.87
CA TRP A 64 4.50 -3.80 -0.35
C TRP A 64 3.12 -3.48 -0.90
N VAL A 65 2.90 -3.69 -2.20
CA VAL A 65 1.59 -3.52 -2.85
C VAL A 65 0.53 -4.38 -2.17
N GLU A 66 0.79 -5.68 -1.99
CA GLU A 66 -0.13 -6.58 -1.30
C GLU A 66 -0.39 -6.15 0.14
N TYR A 67 0.65 -5.75 0.88
CA TYR A 67 0.52 -5.31 2.26
C TYR A 67 -0.36 -4.06 2.38
N PHE A 68 -0.14 -3.04 1.55
CA PHE A 68 -0.92 -1.82 1.57
C PHE A 68 -2.37 -2.04 1.15
N ASN A 69 -2.61 -2.86 0.12
CA ASN A 69 -3.97 -3.20 -0.31
C ASN A 69 -4.73 -3.93 0.82
N LYS A 70 -4.09 -4.88 1.50
CA LYS A 70 -4.67 -5.55 2.68
C LYS A 70 -4.95 -4.55 3.81
N ARG A 71 -4.02 -3.64 4.08
CA ARG A 71 -4.15 -2.63 5.14
C ARG A 71 -5.34 -1.70 4.90
N ARG A 72 -5.62 -1.30 3.66
CA ARG A 72 -6.79 -0.48 3.30
C ARG A 72 -8.09 -1.20 3.64
N ILE A 73 -8.22 -2.48 3.29
CA ILE A 73 -9.40 -3.29 3.59
C ILE A 73 -9.58 -3.44 5.11
N LEU A 74 -8.50 -3.73 5.84
CA LEU A 74 -8.55 -3.87 7.30
C LEU A 74 -8.93 -2.57 8.01
N ALA A 75 -8.46 -1.42 7.51
CA ALA A 75 -8.81 -0.12 8.07
C ALA A 75 -10.31 0.15 7.94
N GLU A 76 -10.92 -0.19 6.80
CA GLU A 76 -12.38 -0.06 6.63
C GLU A 76 -13.16 -1.01 7.52
N GLN A 77 -12.76 -2.30 7.60
CA GLN A 77 -13.43 -3.23 8.52
C GLN A 77 -13.34 -2.80 9.99
N GLN A 78 -12.20 -2.23 10.39
CA GLN A 78 -12.04 -1.68 11.74
C GLN A 78 -12.96 -0.48 11.96
N LYS A 79 -13.11 0.40 10.97
CA LYS A 79 -14.01 1.55 11.04
C LYS A 79 -15.48 1.12 11.17
N GLU A 80 -15.91 0.12 10.40
CA GLU A 80 -17.25 -0.46 10.51
C GLU A 80 -17.50 -1.08 11.90
N MET A 81 -16.54 -1.83 12.41
CA MET A 81 -16.63 -2.45 13.74
C MET A 81 -16.74 -1.40 14.84
N LEU A 82 -15.91 -0.34 14.78
CA LEU A 82 -15.97 0.77 15.74
C LEU A 82 -17.31 1.49 15.68
N ALA A 83 -17.82 1.78 14.48
CA ALA A 83 -19.12 2.42 14.29
C ALA A 83 -20.27 1.57 14.87
N GLN A 84 -20.23 0.24 14.68
CA GLN A 84 -21.20 -0.67 15.30
C GLN A 84 -21.11 -0.68 16.82
N ALA A 85 -19.90 -0.70 17.39
CA ALA A 85 -19.70 -0.68 18.83
C ALA A 85 -20.14 0.65 19.47
N GLU A 86 -19.99 1.78 18.78
CA GLU A 86 -20.52 3.08 19.21
C GLU A 86 -22.05 3.11 19.15
N ALA A 87 -22.64 2.59 18.07
CA ALA A 87 -24.10 2.47 17.94
C ALA A 87 -24.72 1.55 19.00
N GLN A 88 -24.02 0.50 19.43
CA GLN A 88 -24.45 -0.36 20.54
C GLN A 88 -24.31 0.32 21.90
N ARG A 89 -23.30 1.19 22.09
CA ARG A 89 -23.12 1.94 23.35
C ARG A 89 -24.13 3.06 23.56
N GLN A 90 -24.77 3.54 22.50
CA GLN A 90 -25.79 4.59 22.54
C GLN A 90 -27.22 4.05 22.67
N GLN A 91 -27.40 2.72 22.67
CA GLN A 91 -28.66 2.02 22.95
C GLN A 91 -28.72 1.58 24.41
#